data_AF-A0A060BXX9-F1
#
_entry.id   AF-A0A060BXX9-F1
#
_cell.length_a   1.000
_cell.length_b   1.000
_cell.length_c   1.000
_cell.angle_alpha   90.00
_cell.angle_beta   90.00
_cell.angle_gamma   90.00
#
_symmetry.space_group_name_H-M   'P 1'
#
loop_
_entity.id
_entity.type
_entity.pdbx_description
1 polymer ?
#
loop_
_entity_poly.entity_id
_entity_poly.type
_entity_poly.pdbx_seq_one_letter_code
_entity_poly.pdbx_strand_id
1 'polypeptide(L)'
;VEPQAFDAKASPESYRLVVGPDNIQISAPDARGLFYGAVTLWQLATPDDATGQVRIPALKIEDAPRFAWRGYMLDSARHFESVTEIESLLDAMALHKLNVFHWHLSDDQGWRVEI
;
A
#
# COMPACT_ATOMS: atom_id res chain seq x y z
N VAL A 1 1.38 19.75 -24.21
CA VAL A 1 0.79 18.41 -24.40
C VAL A 1 -0.38 18.34 -23.44
N GLU A 2 -1.62 18.27 -23.94
CA GLU A 2 -2.79 18.10 -23.07
C GLU A 2 -2.63 16.83 -22.22
N PRO A 3 -2.94 16.87 -20.91
CA PRO A 3 -2.88 15.68 -20.08
C PRO A 3 -3.96 14.71 -20.57
N GLN A 4 -3.53 13.62 -21.22
CA GLN A 4 -4.41 12.51 -21.57
C GLN A 4 -5.22 12.10 -20.34
N ALA A 5 -6.55 12.10 -20.47
CA ALA A 5 -7.47 11.77 -19.39
C ALA A 5 -7.11 10.41 -18.78
N PHE A 6 -7.00 10.37 -17.46
CA PHE A 6 -6.86 9.12 -16.71
C PHE A 6 -8.13 8.31 -16.94
N ASP A 7 -8.01 7.09 -17.45
CA ASP A 7 -9.18 6.25 -17.67
C ASP A 7 -9.71 5.76 -16.31
N ALA A 8 -10.74 6.45 -15.83
CA ALA A 8 -11.42 6.17 -14.57
C ALA A 8 -12.11 4.79 -14.52
N LYS A 9 -12.06 3.99 -15.60
CA LYS A 9 -12.45 2.57 -15.58
C LYS A 9 -11.37 1.64 -14.99
N ALA A 10 -10.18 2.15 -14.68
CA ALA A 10 -9.21 1.42 -13.88
C ALA A 10 -9.76 1.20 -12.45
N SER A 11 -9.39 0.09 -11.82
CA SER A 11 -9.78 -0.33 -10.45
C SER A 11 -9.98 0.85 -9.47
N PRO A 12 -10.88 0.76 -8.46
CA PRO A 12 -10.92 1.75 -7.38
C PRO A 12 -9.56 2.00 -6.70
N GLU A 13 -8.66 1.02 -6.79
CA GLU A 13 -7.30 1.07 -6.24
C GLU A 13 -6.28 1.69 -7.21
N SER A 14 -6.71 2.16 -8.38
CA SER A 14 -5.85 2.79 -9.38
C SER A 14 -5.48 4.22 -9.02
N TYR A 15 -4.31 4.67 -9.45
CA TYR A 15 -3.86 6.04 -9.22
C TYR A 15 -2.93 6.53 -10.33
N ARG A 16 -2.83 7.85 -10.42
CA ARG A 16 -1.84 8.57 -11.21
C ARG A 16 -1.01 9.46 -10.29
N LEU A 17 0.30 9.33 -10.36
CA LEU A 17 1.29 10.18 -9.68
C LEU A 17 2.08 10.95 -10.74
N VAL A 18 2.09 12.28 -10.62
CA VAL A 18 2.87 13.17 -11.49
C VAL A 18 3.81 13.99 -10.62
N VAL A 19 5.11 13.90 -10.88
CA VAL A 19 6.15 14.70 -10.25
C VAL A 19 6.63 15.73 -11.27
N GLY A 20 6.30 16.99 -11.03
CA GLY A 20 6.79 18.14 -11.78
C GLY A 20 7.95 18.85 -11.08
N PRO A 21 8.46 19.95 -11.65
CA PRO A 21 9.53 20.73 -11.05
C PRO A 21 9.12 21.41 -9.73
N ASP A 22 7.87 21.88 -9.63
CA ASP A 22 7.40 22.71 -8.50
C ASP A 22 6.31 22.03 -7.65
N ASN A 23 5.74 20.91 -8.13
CA ASN A 23 4.66 20.22 -7.44
C ASN A 23 4.65 18.71 -7.71
N ILE A 24 4.04 17.98 -6.78
CA ILE A 24 3.73 16.56 -6.91
C ILE A 24 2.22 16.39 -6.75
N GLN A 25 1.58 15.73 -7.72
CA GLN A 25 0.14 15.51 -7.74
C GLN A 25 -0.17 14.01 -7.77
N ILE A 26 -1.01 13.56 -6.83
CA ILE A 26 -1.63 12.23 -6.83
C ILE A 26 -3.12 12.41 -7.13
N SER A 27 -3.64 11.61 -8.05
CA SER A 27 -5.07 11.58 -8.40
C SER A 27 -5.55 10.13 -8.51
N ALA A 28 -6.75 9.87 -8.02
CA ALA A 28 -7.36 8.54 -8.02
C ALA A 28 -8.90 8.67 -7.97
N PRO A 29 -9.64 7.64 -8.41
CA PRO A 29 -11.11 7.65 -8.36
C PRO A 29 -11.68 7.33 -6.97
N ASP A 30 -10.85 6.85 -6.03
CA ASP A 30 -11.25 6.42 -4.69
C ASP A 30 -10.08 6.61 -3.70
N ALA A 31 -10.39 6.68 -2.40
CA ALA A 31 -9.39 6.87 -1.35
C ALA A 31 -8.32 5.77 -1.30
N ARG A 32 -8.65 4.53 -1.70
CA ARG A 32 -7.68 3.43 -1.79
C ARG A 32 -6.59 3.70 -2.83
N GLY A 33 -6.96 4.23 -3.99
CA GLY A 33 -5.99 4.66 -5.00
C GLY A 33 -5.11 5.81 -4.50
N LEU A 34 -5.71 6.81 -3.82
CA LEU A 34 -4.93 7.90 -3.21
C LEU A 34 -3.91 7.36 -2.20
N PHE A 35 -4.32 6.41 -1.36
CA PHE A 35 -3.44 5.76 -0.40
C PHE A 35 -2.27 5.06 -1.09
N TYR A 36 -2.53 4.25 -2.12
CA TYR A 36 -1.45 3.56 -2.84
C TYR A 36 -0.53 4.49 -3.62
N GLY A 37 -1.06 5.59 -4.17
CA GLY A 37 -0.25 6.65 -4.76
C GLY A 37 0.65 7.33 -3.74
N ALA A 38 0.16 7.56 -2.51
CA ALA A 38 0.95 8.11 -1.43
C ALA A 38 2.05 7.14 -0.96
N VAL A 39 1.77 5.84 -0.89
CA VAL A 39 2.77 4.80 -0.59
C VAL A 39 3.87 4.79 -1.65
N THR A 40 3.53 4.86 -2.93
CA THR A 40 4.53 4.95 -4.02
C THR A 40 5.37 6.22 -3.91
N LEU A 41 4.74 7.37 -3.62
CA LEU A 41 5.47 8.61 -3.40
C LEU A 41 6.41 8.50 -2.19
N TRP A 42 5.95 7.90 -1.08
CA TRP A 42 6.76 7.68 0.11
C TRP A 42 7.99 6.81 -0.18
N GLN A 43 7.83 5.74 -0.96
CA GLN A 43 8.94 4.89 -1.42
C GLN A 43 9.94 5.68 -2.27
N LEU A 44 9.46 6.51 -3.20
CA LEU A 44 10.31 7.41 -4.00
C LEU A 44 11.01 8.48 -3.15
N ALA A 45 10.39 8.87 -2.04
CA ALA A 45 10.90 9.87 -1.10
C ALA A 45 11.76 9.27 0.02
N THR A 46 11.96 7.95 0.05
CA THR A 46 12.79 7.30 1.07
C THR A 46 14.24 7.31 0.59
N PRO A 47 15.19 7.85 1.38
CA PRO A 47 16.59 7.85 1.00
C PRO A 47 17.12 6.42 0.87
N ASP A 48 17.95 6.18 -0.14
CA ASP A 48 18.90 5.07 -0.08
C ASP A 48 20.02 5.49 0.88
N ASP A 49 20.38 4.64 1.85
CA ASP A 49 21.43 4.87 2.86
C ASP A 49 22.77 5.33 2.25
N ALA A 50 23.00 5.06 0.96
CA ALA A 50 24.17 5.53 0.22
C ALA A 50 24.09 6.99 -0.29
N THR A 51 22.91 7.61 -0.35
CA THR A 51 22.64 8.76 -1.23
C THR A 51 22.31 10.10 -0.55
N GLY A 52 22.18 10.13 0.78
CA GLY A 52 21.97 11.38 1.51
C GLY A 52 20.63 12.05 1.20
N GLN A 53 20.64 13.29 0.68
CA GLN A 53 19.44 14.10 0.49
C GLN A 53 18.50 13.50 -0.57
N VAL A 54 17.24 13.25 -0.21
CA VAL A 54 16.22 12.68 -1.10
C VAL A 54 15.95 13.60 -2.28
N ARG A 55 16.06 13.07 -3.50
CA ARG A 55 15.65 13.74 -4.74
C ARG A 55 14.71 12.86 -5.54
N ILE A 56 13.49 13.36 -5.77
CA ILE A 56 12.50 12.67 -6.59
C ILE A 56 12.58 13.23 -8.02
N PRO A 57 12.93 12.42 -9.03
CA PRO A 57 13.02 12.92 -10.40
C PRO A 57 11.62 13.23 -10.97
N ALA A 58 11.57 14.13 -11.95
CA ALA A 58 10.33 14.39 -12.68
C ALA A 58 9.87 13.11 -13.40
N LEU A 59 8.65 12.68 -13.11
CA LEU A 59 8.11 11.40 -13.59
C LEU A 59 6.58 11.40 -13.64
N LYS A 60 6.04 10.39 -14.31
CA LYS A 60 4.62 10.08 -14.35
C LYS A 60 4.42 8.58 -14.16
N ILE A 61 3.60 8.20 -13.18
CA ILE A 61 3.17 6.81 -12.93
C ILE A 61 1.65 6.75 -13.09
N GLU A 62 1.19 5.74 -13.82
CA GLU A 62 -0.21 5.30 -13.85
C GLU A 62 -0.21 3.84 -13.46
N ASP A 63 -0.90 3.50 -12.37
CA ASP A 63 -0.78 2.19 -11.75
C ASP A 63 -2.14 1.70 -11.26
N ALA A 64 -2.33 0.39 -11.34
CA ALA A 64 -3.53 -0.30 -10.91
C ALA A 64 -3.19 -1.76 -10.58
N PRO A 65 -3.82 -2.35 -9.55
CA PRO A 65 -3.52 -3.73 -9.19
C PRO A 65 -4.05 -4.69 -10.25
N ARG A 66 -3.24 -5.71 -10.57
CA ARG A 66 -3.64 -6.82 -11.44
C ARG A 66 -4.74 -7.68 -10.80
N PHE A 67 -4.70 -7.86 -9.48
CA PHE A 67 -5.64 -8.69 -8.73
C PHE A 67 -6.30 -7.87 -7.62
N ALA A 68 -7.62 -7.99 -7.49
CA ALA A 68 -8.38 -7.29 -6.44
C ALA A 68 -8.12 -7.86 -5.03
N TRP A 69 -7.76 -9.14 -4.93
CA TRP A 69 -7.45 -9.81 -3.66
C TRP A 69 -5.94 -9.99 -3.51
N ARG A 70 -5.32 -9.27 -2.58
CA ARG A 70 -3.88 -9.33 -2.31
C ARG A 70 -3.70 -9.53 -0.81
N GLY A 71 -3.60 -10.79 -0.40
CA GLY A 71 -3.74 -11.17 1.00
C GLY A 71 -2.48 -11.69 1.66
N TYR A 72 -2.43 -11.54 2.98
CA TYR A 72 -1.50 -12.23 3.87
C TYR A 72 -2.30 -12.91 4.98
N MET A 73 -1.92 -14.15 5.35
CA MET A 73 -2.55 -14.88 6.44
C MET A 73 -1.61 -14.96 7.65
N LEU A 74 -2.08 -14.53 8.81
CA LEU A 74 -1.39 -14.71 10.09
C LEU A 74 -2.08 -15.79 10.92
N ASP A 75 -1.29 -16.72 11.45
CA ASP A 75 -1.75 -17.80 12.33
C ASP A 75 -1.44 -17.48 13.80
N SER A 76 -2.41 -16.87 14.48
CA SER A 76 -2.30 -16.56 15.90
C SER A 76 -2.77 -17.72 16.79
N ALA A 77 -3.29 -18.80 16.21
CA ALA A 77 -3.77 -19.94 16.99
C ALA A 77 -2.60 -20.76 17.52
N ARG A 78 -1.57 -21.00 16.67
CA ARG A 78 -0.41 -21.84 17.00
C ARG A 78 0.57 -21.13 17.92
N HIS A 79 0.87 -19.86 17.65
CA HIS A 79 1.64 -18.99 18.53
C HIS A 79 0.96 -17.63 18.57
N PHE A 80 1.00 -16.95 19.72
CA PHE A 80 0.30 -15.68 19.89
C PHE A 80 1.28 -14.52 19.71
N GLU A 81 0.99 -13.66 18.75
CA GLU A 81 1.68 -12.39 18.51
C GLU A 81 1.08 -11.27 19.37
N SER A 82 1.91 -10.34 19.81
CA SER A 82 1.43 -9.11 20.42
C SER A 82 0.72 -8.22 19.41
N VAL A 83 -0.20 -7.36 19.88
CA VAL A 83 -0.90 -6.39 19.02
C VAL A 83 0.10 -5.51 18.25
N THR A 84 1.19 -5.09 18.89
CA THR A 84 2.23 -4.26 18.26
C THR A 84 2.94 -4.97 17.10
N GLU A 85 3.17 -6.29 17.20
CA GLU A 85 3.73 -7.08 16.10
C GLU A 85 2.74 -7.18 14.94
N ILE A 86 1.43 -7.32 15.24
CA ILE A 86 0.37 -7.35 14.22
C ILE A 86 0.23 -6.00 13.53
N GLU A 87 0.28 -4.89 14.27
CA GLU A 87 0.28 -3.53 13.70
C GLU A 87 1.48 -3.32 12.77
N SER A 88 2.67 -3.75 13.20
CA SER A 88 3.89 -3.68 12.37
C SER A 88 3.77 -4.52 11.09
N LEU A 89 3.12 -5.69 11.16
CA LEU A 89 2.80 -6.50 10.00
C LEU A 89 1.82 -5.80 9.06
N LEU A 90 0.76 -5.17 9.59
CA LEU A 90 -0.21 -4.42 8.80
C LEU A 90 0.44 -3.23 8.07
N ASP A 91 1.38 -2.53 8.71
CA ASP A 91 2.18 -1.48 8.07
C ASP A 91 3.03 -2.04 6.92
N ALA A 92 3.67 -3.19 7.12
CA ALA A 92 4.43 -3.86 6.08
C ALA A 92 3.54 -4.31 4.91
N MET A 93 2.35 -4.85 5.21
CA MET A 93 1.35 -5.22 4.21
C MET A 93 0.91 -4.02 3.38
N ALA A 94 0.62 -2.89 4.05
CA ALA A 94 0.21 -1.65 3.41
C ALA A 94 1.29 -1.08 2.48
N LEU A 95 2.56 -1.14 2.91
CA LEU A 95 3.71 -0.74 2.09
C LEU A 95 3.80 -1.53 0.77
N HIS A 96 3.39 -2.80 0.80
CA HIS A 96 3.37 -3.69 -0.36
C HIS A 96 2.03 -3.69 -1.09
N LYS A 97 1.13 -2.76 -0.73
CA LYS A 97 -0.21 -2.60 -1.31
C LYS A 97 -1.09 -3.85 -1.18
N LEU A 98 -0.84 -4.70 -0.17
CA LEU A 98 -1.76 -5.78 0.21
C LEU A 98 -3.02 -5.16 0.85
N ASN A 99 -4.16 -5.82 0.66
CA ASN A 99 -5.47 -5.27 1.05
C ASN A 99 -6.38 -6.25 1.79
N VAL A 100 -5.92 -7.49 2.01
CA VAL A 100 -6.65 -8.49 2.80
C VAL A 100 -5.74 -9.04 3.88
N PHE A 101 -6.14 -8.89 5.13
CA PHE A 101 -5.53 -9.58 6.27
C PHE A 101 -6.42 -10.75 6.67
N HIS A 102 -5.97 -11.97 6.39
CA HIS A 102 -6.66 -13.18 6.81
C HIS A 102 -6.12 -13.58 8.19
N TRP A 103 -6.92 -13.36 9.22
CA TRP A 103 -6.52 -13.65 10.59
C TRP A 103 -7.03 -15.02 11.04
N HIS A 104 -6.15 -16.01 11.08
CA HIS A 104 -6.46 -17.36 11.54
C HIS A 104 -6.39 -17.41 13.07
N LEU A 105 -7.56 -17.28 13.71
CA LEU A 105 -7.71 -17.08 15.16
C LEU A 105 -8.07 -18.34 15.95
N SER A 106 -8.37 -19.44 15.28
CA SER A 106 -8.85 -20.67 15.90
C SER A 106 -8.20 -21.90 15.30
N ASP A 107 -7.71 -22.79 16.16
CA ASP A 107 -7.20 -24.10 15.80
C ASP A 107 -7.26 -25.04 17.01
N ASP A 108 -6.82 -26.28 16.84
CA ASP A 108 -6.85 -27.29 17.92
C ASP A 108 -6.05 -26.84 19.16
N GLN A 109 -4.99 -26.05 18.95
CA GLN A 109 -4.07 -25.61 20.00
C GLN A 109 -4.43 -24.23 20.59
N GLY A 110 -5.44 -23.53 20.08
CA GLY A 110 -5.74 -22.18 20.52
C GLY A 110 -7.01 -21.56 19.95
N TRP A 111 -7.72 -20.84 20.81
CA TRP A 111 -8.86 -19.98 20.47
C TRP A 111 -8.54 -18.57 20.95
N ARG A 112 -8.43 -17.60 20.03
CA ARG A 112 -7.87 -16.26 20.31
C ARG A 112 -8.86 -15.10 20.19
N VAL A 113 -10.12 -15.39 19.86
CA VAL A 113 -11.18 -14.39 19.76
C VAL A 113 -12.09 -14.47 20.99
N GLU A 114 -12.29 -13.36 21.69
CA GLU A 114 -13.29 -13.30 22.76
C GLU A 114 -14.70 -13.43 22.16
N ILE A 115 -15.58 -14.22 22.81
CA ILE A 115 -16.97 -14.46 22.38
C ILE A 115 -17.92 -13.98 23.46
#